data_AF-A0A376E506-F1
#
_entry.id   AF-A0A376E506-F1
#
_cell.length_a   1.000
_cell.length_b   1.000
_cell.length_c   1.000
_cell.angle_alpha   90.00
_cell.angle_beta   90.00
_cell.angle_gamma   90.00
#
_symmetry.space_group_name_H-M   'P 1'
#
loop_
_entity.id
_entity.type
_entity.pdbx_description
1 polymer ?
#
loop_
_entity_poly.entity_id
_entity_poly.type
_entity_poly.pdbx_seq_one_letter_code
_entity_poly.pdbx_strand_id
1 'polypeptide(L)'
;MNRFFNLYSNCIPVKGIEESIIVDLQNNEHINVPNLLLEVLKKTRTSTVSETKNFYNNDLDEGIDHYFNFLNDIDYGFFLDNVESFPELNLEWYSPLRVNSAILEIHEGCKYDYNSAIEELSSLACSTIQIRINNSNVNSIFSNIIDATLKSRIRNVEIFLPEILFEKKLLKYLDDIENRITTFIIHSVADENLTKDLYKNLKYFKNKKLIFTSKIINSSTLDSIRKENFIINMEFFTESQHHNVALNMKICIDNDGNFKNFSTHKNTFGNFKDKSITQLIEDSDFTRKWFINNDSIDICKDCQFRYICFDNSDIEFNGSSWRKLNQCPFDPYTNKWKTE
;
A
#
# COMPACT_ATOMS: atom_id res chain seq x y z
N MET A 1 5.84 -43.04 -3.53
CA MET A 1 6.64 -42.13 -4.41
C MET A 1 7.72 -41.48 -3.56
N ASN A 2 8.99 -41.66 -3.88
CA ASN A 2 10.12 -40.97 -3.21
C ASN A 2 10.39 -39.62 -3.87
N ARG A 3 9.36 -38.79 -4.02
CA ARG A 3 9.48 -37.42 -4.54
C ARG A 3 9.18 -36.45 -3.42
N PHE A 4 9.74 -35.25 -3.52
CA PHE A 4 9.38 -34.11 -2.70
C PHE A 4 8.17 -33.39 -3.31
N PHE A 5 7.52 -32.56 -2.50
CA PHE A 5 6.56 -31.57 -2.96
C PHE A 5 7.08 -30.19 -2.55
N ASN A 6 7.09 -29.24 -3.47
CA ASN A 6 7.57 -27.89 -3.18
C ASN A 6 6.59 -26.86 -3.75
N LEU A 7 6.43 -25.75 -3.05
CA LEU A 7 5.76 -24.58 -3.62
C LEU A 7 6.70 -23.92 -4.64
N TYR A 8 6.14 -23.22 -5.62
CA TYR A 8 6.94 -22.28 -6.41
C TYR A 8 7.47 -21.17 -5.50
N SER A 9 8.62 -20.58 -5.83
CA SER A 9 9.37 -19.72 -4.91
C SER A 9 8.70 -18.35 -4.75
N ASN A 10 7.88 -17.96 -5.73
CA ASN A 10 6.94 -16.84 -5.70
C ASN A 10 5.62 -17.15 -4.96
N CYS A 11 5.34 -18.40 -4.62
CA CYS A 11 4.16 -18.83 -3.87
C CYS A 11 4.52 -18.93 -2.37
N ILE A 12 4.30 -17.86 -1.62
CA ILE A 12 4.78 -17.71 -0.25
C ILE A 12 3.65 -17.94 0.75
N PRO A 13 3.78 -18.93 1.66
CA PRO A 13 2.79 -19.16 2.70
C PRO A 13 2.86 -18.07 3.78
N VAL A 14 1.69 -17.54 4.17
CA VAL A 14 1.55 -16.58 5.26
C VAL A 14 0.58 -17.15 6.29
N LYS A 15 1.12 -17.46 7.47
CA LYS A 15 0.34 -18.02 8.57
C LYS A 15 -0.54 -16.97 9.22
N GLY A 16 -1.84 -17.18 9.31
CA GLY A 16 -2.74 -16.44 10.20
C GLY A 16 -3.15 -17.27 11.41
N ILE A 17 -3.87 -16.65 12.35
CA ILE A 17 -4.30 -17.32 13.58
C ILE A 17 -5.41 -18.33 13.33
N GLU A 18 -6.43 -17.97 12.54
CA GLU A 18 -7.57 -18.85 12.22
C GLU A 18 -7.36 -19.61 10.91
N GLU A 19 -6.90 -18.92 9.88
CA GLU A 19 -6.63 -19.49 8.56
C GLU A 19 -5.34 -18.90 7.99
N SER A 20 -4.72 -19.59 7.04
CA SER A 20 -3.53 -19.14 6.36
C SER A 20 -3.79 -18.85 4.89
N ILE A 21 -2.86 -18.18 4.23
CA ILE A 21 -2.89 -18.01 2.77
C ILE A 21 -1.58 -18.47 2.14
N ILE A 22 -1.63 -18.76 0.85
CA ILE A 22 -0.44 -18.82 0.00
C ILE A 22 -0.56 -17.66 -0.99
N VAL A 23 0.41 -16.76 -0.95
CA VAL A 23 0.46 -15.56 -1.81
C VAL A 23 1.28 -15.88 -3.04
N ASP A 24 0.70 -15.76 -4.22
CA ASP A 24 1.43 -15.83 -5.49
C ASP A 24 1.83 -14.42 -5.94
N LEU A 25 3.11 -14.10 -5.74
CA LEU A 25 3.69 -12.81 -6.09
C LEU A 25 3.89 -12.61 -7.60
N GLN A 26 3.81 -13.68 -8.41
CA GLN A 26 3.94 -13.60 -9.86
C GLN A 26 2.60 -13.29 -10.51
N ASN A 27 1.53 -13.95 -10.05
CA ASN A 27 0.19 -13.78 -10.60
C ASN A 27 -0.67 -12.74 -9.85
N ASN A 28 -0.10 -12.09 -8.81
CA ASN A 28 -0.74 -11.06 -8.00
C ASN A 28 -2.04 -11.53 -7.33
N GLU A 29 -2.06 -12.77 -6.84
CA GLU A 29 -3.22 -13.39 -6.22
C GLU A 29 -2.83 -14.17 -4.96
N HIS A 30 -3.84 -14.69 -4.26
CA HIS A 30 -3.64 -15.57 -3.12
C HIS A 30 -4.78 -16.56 -3.02
N ILE A 31 -4.51 -17.68 -2.37
CA ILE A 31 -5.52 -18.66 -1.97
C ILE A 31 -5.55 -18.81 -0.46
N ASN A 32 -6.72 -19.12 0.07
CA ASN A 32 -6.91 -19.46 1.47
C ASN A 32 -6.65 -20.96 1.66
N VAL A 33 -5.95 -21.31 2.74
CA VAL A 33 -5.60 -22.70 3.06
C VAL A 33 -5.69 -22.95 4.56
N PRO A 34 -6.04 -24.18 5.00
CA PRO A 34 -6.06 -24.51 6.42
C PRO A 34 -4.67 -24.37 7.04
N ASN A 35 -4.61 -23.94 8.30
CA ASN A 35 -3.35 -23.86 9.06
C ASN A 35 -2.58 -25.19 9.10
N LEU A 36 -3.31 -26.31 9.15
CA LEU A 36 -2.71 -27.65 9.13
C LEU A 36 -1.87 -27.89 7.85
N LEU A 37 -2.32 -27.38 6.70
CA LEU A 37 -1.58 -27.53 5.45
C LEU A 37 -0.22 -26.83 5.51
N LEU A 38 -0.13 -25.65 6.11
CA LEU A 38 1.15 -24.95 6.27
C LEU A 38 2.12 -25.73 7.15
N GLU A 39 1.64 -26.37 8.22
CA GLU A 39 2.49 -27.20 9.07
C GLU A 39 3.01 -28.43 8.31
N VAL A 40 2.20 -29.03 7.43
CA VAL A 40 2.63 -30.09 6.51
C VAL A 40 3.68 -29.57 5.51
N LEU A 41 3.42 -28.44 4.84
CA LEU A 41 4.31 -27.86 3.83
C LEU A 41 5.69 -27.48 4.37
N LYS A 42 5.81 -27.11 5.65
CA LYS A 42 7.13 -26.88 6.28
C LYS A 42 8.03 -28.11 6.27
N LYS A 43 7.45 -29.32 6.26
CA LYS A 43 8.19 -30.59 6.27
C LYS A 43 8.66 -31.02 4.88
N THR A 44 7.94 -30.64 3.84
CA THR A 44 8.21 -31.13 2.48
C THR A 44 9.54 -30.63 1.90
N ARG A 45 10.16 -29.63 2.53
CA ARG A 45 11.52 -29.16 2.18
C ARG A 45 12.62 -30.14 2.57
N THR A 46 12.43 -30.88 3.65
CA THR A 46 13.46 -31.77 4.22
C THR A 46 13.10 -33.24 4.09
N SER A 47 11.91 -33.54 3.58
CA SER A 47 11.34 -34.88 3.58
C SER A 47 10.52 -35.11 2.32
N THR A 48 10.64 -36.30 1.76
CA THR A 48 9.79 -36.75 0.65
C THR A 48 8.33 -36.81 1.10
N VAL A 49 7.40 -36.90 0.14
CA VAL A 49 5.97 -37.05 0.42
C VAL A 49 5.71 -38.28 1.30
N SER A 50 6.39 -39.40 1.03
CA SER A 50 6.22 -40.64 1.81
C SER A 50 6.73 -40.48 3.25
N GLU A 51 7.84 -39.79 3.46
CA GLU A 51 8.37 -39.49 4.80
C GLU A 51 7.48 -38.50 5.55
N THR A 52 6.94 -37.49 4.84
CA THR A 52 6.00 -36.52 5.40
C THR A 52 4.73 -37.22 5.90
N LYS A 53 4.17 -38.14 5.11
CA LYS A 53 3.03 -38.98 5.49
C LYS A 53 3.31 -39.85 6.72
N ASN A 54 4.44 -40.55 6.71
CA ASN A 54 4.87 -41.38 7.84
C ASN A 54 5.06 -40.56 9.13
N PHE A 55 5.49 -39.30 9.06
CA PHE A 55 5.61 -38.42 10.23
C PHE A 55 4.28 -38.21 10.95
N TYR A 56 3.17 -38.21 10.21
CA TYR A 56 1.81 -38.13 10.74
C TYR A 56 1.17 -39.52 10.92
N ASN A 57 1.98 -40.59 11.06
CA ASN A 57 1.53 -41.98 11.17
C ASN A 57 0.60 -42.43 10.03
N ASN A 58 0.64 -41.74 8.89
CA ASN A 58 -0.27 -41.90 7.75
C ASN A 58 -1.74 -41.55 8.05
N ASP A 59 -2.03 -40.85 9.16
CA ASP A 59 -3.38 -40.42 9.54
C ASP A 59 -3.92 -39.30 8.62
N LEU A 60 -3.02 -38.59 7.92
CA LEU A 60 -3.35 -37.44 7.07
C LEU A 60 -3.15 -37.71 5.56
N ASP A 61 -2.93 -38.96 5.16
CA ASP A 61 -2.53 -39.32 3.79
C ASP A 61 -3.46 -38.78 2.70
N GLU A 62 -4.78 -38.98 2.87
CA GLU A 62 -5.77 -38.51 1.91
C GLU A 62 -5.77 -36.99 1.80
N GLY A 63 -5.61 -36.28 2.92
CA GLY A 63 -5.53 -34.82 2.94
C GLY A 63 -4.24 -34.29 2.29
N ILE A 64 -3.11 -34.94 2.57
CA ILE A 64 -1.81 -34.62 1.95
C ILE A 64 -1.89 -34.80 0.43
N ASP A 65 -2.38 -35.95 -0.03
CA ASP A 65 -2.50 -36.21 -1.47
C ASP A 65 -3.48 -35.25 -2.14
N HIS A 66 -4.62 -34.98 -1.50
CA HIS A 66 -5.60 -34.04 -2.01
C HIS A 66 -5.00 -32.63 -2.19
N TYR A 67 -4.36 -32.08 -1.16
CA TYR A 67 -3.81 -30.73 -1.22
C TYR A 67 -2.58 -30.63 -2.12
N PHE A 68 -1.69 -31.62 -2.15
CA PHE A 68 -0.52 -31.56 -3.04
C PHE A 68 -0.93 -31.65 -4.50
N ASN A 69 -1.88 -32.52 -4.84
CA ASN A 69 -2.42 -32.57 -6.20
C ASN A 69 -3.17 -31.27 -6.55
N PHE A 70 -4.01 -30.76 -5.64
CA PHE A 70 -4.69 -29.48 -5.85
C PHE A 70 -3.71 -28.33 -6.12
N LEU A 71 -2.70 -28.15 -5.26
CA LEU A 71 -1.69 -27.11 -5.42
C LEU A 71 -0.85 -27.28 -6.69
N ASN A 72 -0.62 -28.53 -7.13
CA ASN A 72 0.02 -28.81 -8.41
C ASN A 72 -0.88 -28.45 -9.59
N ASP A 73 -2.18 -28.73 -9.51
CA ASP A 73 -3.14 -28.49 -10.59
C ASP A 73 -3.42 -27.00 -10.82
N ILE A 74 -3.28 -26.17 -9.78
CA ILE A 74 -3.45 -24.72 -9.87
C ILE A 74 -2.12 -23.95 -10.01
N ASP A 75 -1.00 -24.65 -10.25
CA ASP A 75 0.34 -24.07 -10.40
C ASP A 75 0.88 -23.30 -9.16
N TYR A 76 0.56 -23.75 -7.95
CA TYR A 76 1.13 -23.21 -6.69
C TYR A 76 2.29 -24.04 -6.14
N GLY A 77 2.40 -25.30 -6.57
CA GLY A 77 3.50 -26.18 -6.23
C GLY A 77 3.67 -27.29 -7.24
N PHE A 78 4.66 -28.15 -7.02
CA PHE A 78 5.00 -29.22 -7.94
C PHE A 78 5.78 -30.33 -7.23
N PHE A 79 5.79 -31.50 -7.86
CA PHE A 79 6.59 -32.63 -7.41
C PHE A 79 7.97 -32.61 -8.06
N LEU A 80 9.00 -32.89 -7.28
CA LEU A 80 10.40 -32.85 -7.70
C LEU A 80 11.25 -33.89 -6.97
N ASP A 81 12.40 -34.23 -7.56
CA ASP A 81 13.28 -35.27 -7.02
C ASP A 81 14.41 -34.68 -6.15
N ASN A 82 14.79 -33.42 -6.40
CA ASN A 82 15.81 -32.69 -5.64
C ASN A 82 15.33 -31.28 -5.30
N VAL A 83 15.21 -30.97 -4.00
CA VAL A 83 14.78 -29.65 -3.50
C VAL A 83 15.82 -28.57 -3.74
N GLU A 84 17.11 -28.91 -3.77
CA GLU A 84 18.20 -27.94 -3.97
C GLU A 84 18.16 -27.26 -5.35
N SER A 85 17.52 -27.91 -6.33
CA SER A 85 17.30 -27.34 -7.67
C SER A 85 16.33 -26.14 -7.65
N PHE A 86 15.69 -25.87 -6.52
CA PHE A 86 14.65 -24.85 -6.41
C PHE A 86 14.80 -24.04 -5.10
N PRO A 87 15.79 -23.13 -5.05
CA PRO A 87 16.09 -22.35 -3.85
C PRO A 87 14.96 -21.40 -3.46
N GLU A 88 14.98 -20.98 -2.19
CA GLU A 88 14.07 -19.92 -1.72
C GLU A 88 14.33 -18.61 -2.44
N LEU A 89 13.24 -17.87 -2.62
CA LEU A 89 13.31 -16.50 -3.08
C LEU A 89 13.96 -15.62 -2.01
N ASN A 90 14.92 -14.77 -2.41
CA ASN A 90 15.45 -13.76 -1.52
C ASN A 90 14.40 -12.66 -1.29
N LEU A 91 13.99 -12.47 -0.03
CA LEU A 91 12.98 -11.50 0.39
C LEU A 91 13.59 -10.25 1.05
N GLU A 92 14.89 -10.02 0.88
CA GLU A 92 15.51 -8.75 1.26
C GLU A 92 14.88 -7.60 0.47
N TRP A 93 14.55 -6.52 1.18
CA TRP A 93 14.04 -5.30 0.59
C TRP A 93 15.10 -4.21 0.59
N TYR A 94 15.27 -3.56 -0.56
CA TYR A 94 16.15 -2.41 -0.71
C TYR A 94 15.45 -1.36 -1.55
N SER A 95 15.55 -0.10 -1.11
CA SER A 95 15.14 1.05 -1.91
C SER A 95 16.27 2.07 -1.97
N PRO A 96 16.58 2.63 -3.15
CA PRO A 96 17.51 3.74 -3.26
C PRO A 96 16.88 5.08 -2.85
N LEU A 97 15.57 5.11 -2.57
CA LEU A 97 14.83 6.33 -2.28
C LEU A 97 14.96 6.70 -0.80
N ARG A 98 15.11 7.99 -0.53
CA ARG A 98 15.00 8.55 0.84
C ARG A 98 13.56 8.94 1.17
N VAL A 99 12.84 9.39 0.13
CA VAL A 99 11.42 9.72 0.16
C VAL A 99 10.81 9.12 -1.10
N ASN A 100 9.75 8.34 -0.95
CA ASN A 100 9.06 7.72 -2.08
C ASN A 100 7.90 8.60 -2.54
N SER A 101 7.07 9.05 -1.59
CA SER A 101 5.92 9.88 -1.90
C SER A 101 5.62 10.94 -0.84
N ALA A 102 4.91 11.99 -1.27
CA ALA A 102 4.46 13.04 -0.37
C ALA A 102 3.02 13.49 -0.64
N ILE A 103 2.32 13.91 0.42
CA ILE A 103 1.02 14.60 0.35
C ILE A 103 1.24 16.07 0.67
N LEU A 104 0.74 16.96 -0.18
CA LEU A 104 0.76 18.41 0.01
C LEU A 104 -0.68 18.91 0.11
N GLU A 105 -1.06 19.45 1.27
CA GLU A 105 -2.36 20.12 1.43
C GLU A 105 -2.23 21.61 1.12
N ILE A 106 -3.02 22.08 0.18
CA ILE A 106 -3.03 23.48 -0.27
C ILE A 106 -4.47 23.98 -0.20
N HIS A 107 -4.81 24.62 0.91
CA HIS A 107 -6.13 25.17 1.17
C HIS A 107 -6.06 26.69 1.25
N GLU A 108 -7.19 27.33 1.55
CA GLU A 108 -7.21 28.76 1.84
C GLU A 108 -6.22 29.12 2.95
N GLY A 109 -5.48 30.21 2.74
CA GLY A 109 -4.47 30.69 3.69
C GLY A 109 -3.28 29.76 3.90
N CYS A 110 -2.96 28.87 2.94
CA CYS A 110 -1.77 28.00 2.98
C CYS A 110 -0.53 28.74 3.48
N LYS A 111 0.10 28.20 4.53
CA LYS A 111 1.14 28.91 5.29
C LYS A 111 2.56 28.57 4.89
N TYR A 112 2.79 27.71 3.89
CA TYR A 112 4.12 27.30 3.43
C TYR A 112 4.25 27.46 1.91
N ASP A 113 5.50 27.57 1.43
CA ASP A 113 5.79 27.61 0.00
C ASP A 113 5.83 26.19 -0.57
N TYR A 114 4.72 25.77 -1.18
CA TYR A 114 4.61 24.45 -1.80
C TYR A 114 5.52 24.28 -3.03
N ASN A 115 5.99 25.36 -3.68
CA ASN A 115 6.99 25.22 -4.76
C ASN A 115 8.34 24.82 -4.18
N SER A 116 8.80 25.48 -3.11
CA SER A 116 10.02 25.08 -2.39
C SER A 116 9.91 23.65 -1.85
N ALA A 117 8.73 23.24 -1.36
CA ALA A 117 8.52 21.87 -0.91
C ALA A 117 8.68 20.85 -2.05
N ILE A 118 8.13 21.15 -3.24
CA ILE A 118 8.28 20.31 -4.44
C ILE A 118 9.76 20.24 -4.88
N GLU A 119 10.50 21.35 -4.82
CA GLU A 119 11.92 21.39 -5.13
C GLU A 119 12.76 20.53 -4.16
N GLU A 120 12.49 20.62 -2.85
CA GLU A 120 13.19 19.81 -1.87
C GLU A 120 12.86 18.31 -2.05
N LEU A 121 11.58 17.97 -2.24
CA LEU A 121 11.16 16.59 -2.56
C LEU A 121 11.86 16.05 -3.82
N SER A 122 11.96 16.88 -4.86
CA SER A 122 12.68 16.55 -6.10
C SER A 122 14.17 16.26 -5.83
N SER A 123 14.82 17.04 -4.97
CA SER A 123 16.23 16.83 -4.59
C SER A 123 16.46 15.50 -3.86
N LEU A 124 15.46 15.03 -3.12
CA LEU A 124 15.44 13.74 -2.43
C LEU A 124 15.01 12.57 -3.31
N ALA A 125 14.87 12.80 -4.62
CA ALA A 125 14.39 11.85 -5.62
C ALA A 125 12.99 11.29 -5.33
N CYS A 126 12.14 12.08 -4.66
CA CYS A 126 10.72 11.76 -4.48
C CYS A 126 10.08 11.51 -5.85
N SER A 127 9.43 10.35 -5.99
CA SER A 127 8.86 9.91 -7.25
C SER A 127 7.44 10.41 -7.46
N THR A 128 6.69 10.57 -6.36
CA THR A 128 5.23 10.70 -6.38
C THR A 128 4.77 11.80 -5.43
N ILE A 129 3.91 12.70 -5.91
CA ILE A 129 3.22 13.67 -5.06
C ILE A 129 1.71 13.57 -5.23
N GLN A 130 1.01 13.69 -4.11
CA GLN A 130 -0.43 13.90 -4.07
C GLN A 130 -0.69 15.31 -3.58
N ILE A 131 -1.52 16.05 -4.31
CA ILE A 131 -1.82 17.45 -4.01
C ILE A 131 -3.31 17.57 -3.74
N ARG A 132 -3.65 17.97 -2.51
CA ARG A 132 -5.04 18.15 -2.07
C ARG A 132 -5.37 19.63 -2.05
N ILE A 133 -6.19 20.07 -3.00
CA ILE A 133 -6.50 21.48 -3.21
C ILE A 133 -7.89 21.79 -2.65
N ASN A 134 -7.98 22.80 -1.78
CA ASN A 134 -9.25 23.39 -1.34
C ASN A 134 -9.08 24.91 -1.21
N ASN A 135 -8.75 25.54 -2.34
CA ASN A 135 -8.41 26.96 -2.43
C ASN A 135 -9.02 27.55 -3.71
N SER A 136 -9.69 28.69 -3.58
CA SER A 136 -10.38 29.40 -4.65
C SER A 136 -9.44 29.90 -5.77
N ASN A 137 -8.15 30.10 -5.48
CA ASN A 137 -7.12 30.46 -6.46
C ASN A 137 -6.59 29.24 -7.25
N VAL A 138 -7.43 28.22 -7.48
CA VAL A 138 -7.08 26.93 -8.10
C VAL A 138 -6.28 27.08 -9.40
N ASN A 139 -6.61 28.04 -10.27
CA ASN A 139 -5.91 28.23 -11.55
C ASN A 139 -4.44 28.64 -11.34
N SER A 140 -4.16 29.52 -10.37
CA SER A 140 -2.78 29.92 -10.06
C SER A 140 -2.01 28.77 -9.41
N ILE A 141 -2.67 28.01 -8.53
CA ILE A 141 -2.08 26.85 -7.85
C ILE A 141 -1.70 25.78 -8.87
N PHE A 142 -2.59 25.44 -9.80
CA PHE A 142 -2.30 24.53 -10.90
C PHE A 142 -1.10 25.01 -11.71
N SER A 143 -1.11 26.27 -12.16
CA SER A 143 0.01 26.83 -12.94
C SER A 143 1.36 26.68 -12.23
N ASN A 144 1.41 26.96 -10.92
CA ASN A 144 2.63 26.84 -10.11
C ASN A 144 3.08 25.38 -9.95
N ILE A 145 2.14 24.49 -9.60
CA ILE A 145 2.39 23.06 -9.45
C ILE A 145 2.94 22.46 -10.75
N ILE A 146 2.35 22.81 -11.89
CA ILE A 146 2.78 22.33 -13.20
C ILE A 146 4.22 22.75 -13.46
N ASP A 147 4.54 24.04 -13.28
CA ASP A 147 5.88 24.57 -13.51
C ASP A 147 6.92 23.91 -12.58
N ALA A 148 6.63 23.80 -11.28
CA ALA A 148 7.49 23.14 -10.30
C ALA A 148 7.68 21.66 -10.63
N THR A 149 6.61 20.96 -11.02
CA THR A 149 6.67 19.54 -11.39
C THR A 149 7.49 19.34 -12.66
N LEU A 150 7.31 20.14 -13.71
CA LEU A 150 8.05 20.03 -14.97
C LEU A 150 9.57 20.09 -14.78
N LYS A 151 10.02 20.96 -13.86
CA LYS A 151 11.43 21.14 -13.48
C LYS A 151 11.95 20.12 -12.47
N SER A 152 11.08 19.24 -11.98
CA SER A 152 11.40 18.25 -10.94
C SER A 152 11.65 16.85 -11.50
N ARG A 153 12.17 15.98 -10.62
CA ARG A 153 12.29 14.53 -10.84
C ARG A 153 10.98 13.76 -10.57
N ILE A 154 9.93 14.43 -10.15
CA ILE A 154 8.64 13.81 -9.82
C ILE A 154 8.00 13.27 -11.09
N ARG A 155 7.60 12.00 -11.05
CA ARG A 155 7.07 11.25 -12.18
C ARG A 155 5.58 10.99 -12.07
N ASN A 156 5.06 10.95 -10.85
CA ASN A 156 3.66 10.66 -10.59
C ASN A 156 3.04 11.83 -9.82
N VAL A 157 1.99 12.41 -10.37
CA VAL A 157 1.23 13.48 -9.77
C VAL A 157 -0.22 13.05 -9.64
N GLU A 158 -0.69 13.07 -8.41
CA GLU A 158 -2.09 12.91 -8.07
C GLU A 158 -2.67 14.24 -7.61
N ILE A 159 -3.84 14.61 -8.13
CA ILE A 159 -4.51 15.87 -7.75
C ILE A 159 -5.90 15.54 -7.23
N PHE A 160 -6.26 16.14 -6.10
CA PHE A 160 -7.55 15.99 -5.46
C PHE A 160 -8.18 17.37 -5.35
N LEU A 161 -9.38 17.53 -5.91
CA LEU A 161 -10.09 18.82 -5.98
C LEU A 161 -11.59 18.61 -5.71
N PRO A 162 -12.25 19.42 -4.87
CA PRO A 162 -13.69 19.33 -4.69
C PRO A 162 -14.43 19.83 -5.94
N GLU A 163 -15.60 19.25 -6.22
CA GLU A 163 -16.45 19.61 -7.36
C GLU A 163 -16.70 21.12 -7.48
N ILE A 164 -16.90 21.80 -6.35
CA ILE A 164 -17.17 23.26 -6.30
C ILE A 164 -16.04 24.11 -6.89
N LEU A 165 -14.80 23.60 -6.94
CA LEU A 165 -13.64 24.30 -7.50
C LEU A 165 -13.28 23.79 -8.92
N PHE A 166 -13.97 22.76 -9.41
CA PHE A 166 -13.65 22.15 -10.68
C PHE A 166 -14.19 22.98 -11.85
N GLU A 167 -13.28 23.45 -12.68
CA GLU A 167 -13.61 24.03 -13.97
C GLU A 167 -13.00 23.20 -15.10
N LYS A 168 -13.77 22.93 -16.17
CA LYS A 168 -13.30 22.14 -17.32
C LYS A 168 -12.00 22.69 -17.94
N LYS A 169 -11.75 24.00 -17.85
CA LYS A 169 -10.52 24.64 -18.35
C LYS A 169 -9.26 24.12 -17.64
N LEU A 170 -9.37 23.62 -16.41
CA LEU A 170 -8.25 23.06 -15.65
C LEU A 170 -7.62 21.85 -16.35
N LEU A 171 -8.38 21.14 -17.18
CA LEU A 171 -7.89 20.00 -17.93
C LEU A 171 -6.78 20.36 -18.92
N LYS A 172 -6.67 21.63 -19.33
CA LYS A 172 -5.58 22.12 -20.19
C LYS A 172 -4.23 22.02 -19.49
N TYR A 173 -4.16 22.27 -18.18
CA TYR A 173 -2.93 22.11 -17.40
C TYR A 173 -2.44 20.67 -17.35
N LEU A 174 -3.36 19.70 -17.48
CA LEU A 174 -2.98 18.29 -17.49
C LEU A 174 -2.32 17.89 -18.81
N ASP A 175 -2.59 18.60 -19.91
CA ASP A 175 -1.96 18.33 -21.21
C ASP A 175 -0.45 18.59 -21.14
N ASP A 176 -0.02 19.61 -20.36
CA ASP A 176 1.40 19.98 -20.20
C ASP A 176 2.22 18.93 -19.42
N ILE A 177 1.57 18.13 -18.58
CA ILE A 177 2.21 17.10 -17.76
C ILE A 177 1.53 15.74 -17.90
N GLU A 178 0.94 15.45 -19.07
CA GLU A 178 0.08 14.28 -19.26
C GLU A 178 0.75 12.97 -18.82
N ASN A 179 2.03 12.79 -19.15
CA ASN A 179 2.80 11.59 -18.82
C ASN A 179 3.18 11.49 -17.33
N ARG A 180 3.01 12.58 -16.57
CA ARG A 180 3.24 12.61 -15.12
C ARG A 180 1.97 12.55 -14.30
N ILE A 181 0.81 12.89 -14.87
CA ILE A 181 -0.48 12.74 -14.18
C ILE A 181 -0.85 11.26 -14.09
N THR A 182 -0.90 10.78 -12.84
CA THR A 182 -1.37 9.44 -12.51
C THR A 182 -2.88 9.45 -12.33
N THR A 183 -3.41 10.39 -11.54
CA THR A 183 -4.84 10.50 -11.28
C THR A 183 -5.24 11.93 -10.90
N PHE A 184 -6.38 12.37 -11.40
CA PHE A 184 -7.06 13.59 -11.00
C PHE A 184 -8.44 13.22 -10.46
N ILE A 185 -8.62 13.36 -9.16
CA ILE A 185 -9.87 13.04 -8.46
C ILE A 185 -10.65 14.33 -8.23
N ILE A 186 -11.85 14.38 -8.80
CA ILE A 186 -12.87 15.35 -8.43
C ILE A 186 -13.76 14.68 -7.38
N HIS A 187 -13.71 15.20 -6.16
CA HIS A 187 -14.42 14.64 -5.02
C HIS A 187 -15.60 15.52 -4.59
N SER A 188 -16.38 15.04 -3.61
CA SER A 188 -17.60 15.73 -3.15
C SER A 188 -18.61 15.99 -4.27
N VAL A 189 -18.67 15.11 -5.27
CA VAL A 189 -19.57 15.21 -6.42
C VAL A 189 -21.01 14.94 -5.98
N ALA A 190 -21.95 15.80 -6.35
CA ALA A 190 -23.36 15.66 -5.95
C ALA A 190 -24.02 14.39 -6.50
N ASP A 191 -23.80 14.06 -7.78
CA ASP A 191 -24.29 12.85 -8.43
C ASP A 191 -23.17 12.22 -9.29
N GLU A 192 -22.58 11.13 -8.80
CA GLU A 192 -21.47 10.47 -9.51
C GLU A 192 -21.88 9.96 -10.90
N ASN A 193 -23.10 9.44 -11.06
CA ASN A 193 -23.52 8.83 -12.32
C ASN A 193 -23.75 9.89 -13.38
N LEU A 194 -24.44 10.96 -13.01
CA LEU A 194 -24.67 12.10 -13.89
C LEU A 194 -23.35 12.76 -14.31
N THR A 195 -22.45 13.00 -13.35
CA THR A 195 -21.15 13.63 -13.63
C THR A 195 -20.26 12.74 -14.50
N LYS A 196 -20.23 11.42 -14.24
CA LYS A 196 -19.51 10.46 -15.11
C LYS A 196 -20.08 10.46 -16.53
N ASP A 197 -21.40 10.51 -16.71
CA ASP A 197 -22.01 10.57 -18.05
C ASP A 197 -21.68 11.88 -18.79
N LEU A 198 -21.74 13.02 -18.09
CA LEU A 198 -21.41 14.34 -18.64
C LEU A 198 -19.97 14.40 -19.18
N TYR A 199 -19.04 13.72 -18.50
CA TYR A 199 -17.62 13.76 -18.81
C TYR A 199 -17.08 12.50 -19.50
N LYS A 200 -17.93 11.51 -19.83
CA LYS A 200 -17.53 10.21 -20.40
C LYS A 200 -16.69 10.29 -21.68
N ASN A 201 -16.87 11.37 -22.43
CA ASN A 201 -16.18 11.60 -23.70
C ASN A 201 -14.80 12.26 -23.56
N LEU A 202 -14.44 12.75 -22.37
CA LEU A 202 -13.14 13.36 -22.13
C LEU A 202 -12.01 12.33 -22.22
N LYS A 203 -10.90 12.73 -22.85
CA LYS A 203 -9.66 11.95 -22.95
C LYS A 203 -9.23 11.40 -21.58
N TYR A 204 -9.05 12.27 -20.58
CA TYR A 204 -8.61 11.85 -19.25
C TYR A 204 -9.55 10.87 -18.55
N PHE A 205 -10.86 10.97 -18.80
CA PHE A 205 -11.84 10.04 -18.24
C PHE A 205 -11.73 8.66 -18.90
N LYS A 206 -11.68 8.61 -20.24
CA LYS A 206 -11.49 7.36 -21.01
C LYS A 206 -10.21 6.62 -20.61
N ASN A 207 -9.16 7.39 -20.33
CA ASN A 207 -7.84 6.87 -19.96
C ASN A 207 -7.76 6.52 -18.46
N LYS A 208 -8.87 6.59 -17.71
CA LYS A 208 -8.96 6.35 -16.27
C LYS A 208 -8.07 7.25 -15.40
N LYS A 209 -7.63 8.40 -15.93
CA LYS A 209 -6.85 9.42 -15.20
C LYS A 209 -7.74 10.45 -14.51
N LEU A 210 -9.00 10.62 -14.93
CA LEU A 210 -9.97 11.51 -14.28
C LEU A 210 -11.05 10.67 -13.59
N ILE A 211 -11.17 10.82 -12.27
CA ILE A 211 -12.10 10.07 -11.43
C ILE A 211 -13.05 11.04 -10.73
N PHE A 212 -14.33 10.68 -10.67
CA PHE A 212 -15.35 11.43 -9.94
C PHE A 212 -15.88 10.60 -8.79
N THR A 213 -15.95 11.19 -7.59
CA THR A 213 -16.55 10.54 -6.41
C THR A 213 -17.37 11.51 -5.56
N SER A 214 -18.47 11.00 -5.01
CA SER A 214 -19.33 11.63 -4.03
C SER A 214 -18.70 11.72 -2.64
N LYS A 215 -17.70 10.88 -2.36
CA LYS A 215 -16.97 10.91 -1.09
C LYS A 215 -16.28 12.26 -0.91
N ILE A 216 -16.38 12.82 0.29
CA ILE A 216 -15.64 14.02 0.67
C ILE A 216 -14.21 13.59 1.04
N ILE A 217 -13.22 14.22 0.43
CA ILE A 217 -11.81 13.99 0.73
C ILE A 217 -11.23 15.23 1.39
N ASN A 218 -10.76 15.08 2.63
CA ASN A 218 -10.12 16.13 3.42
C ASN A 218 -9.12 15.49 4.42
N SER A 219 -8.55 16.29 5.32
CA SER A 219 -7.57 15.84 6.33
C SER A 219 -8.17 14.91 7.41
N SER A 220 -9.46 14.58 7.34
CA SER A 220 -10.14 13.59 8.19
C SER A 220 -10.57 12.33 7.44
N THR A 221 -10.36 12.27 6.12
CA THR A 221 -10.76 11.12 5.30
C THR A 221 -9.79 9.97 5.51
N LEU A 222 -10.25 8.94 6.20
CA LEU A 222 -9.54 7.68 6.36
C LEU A 222 -9.61 6.85 5.07
N ASP A 223 -8.57 6.07 4.79
CA ASP A 223 -8.64 5.08 3.72
C ASP A 223 -9.48 3.90 4.20
N SER A 224 -10.22 3.30 3.28
CA SER A 224 -11.02 2.10 3.57
C SER A 224 -10.18 0.87 3.28
N ILE A 225 -9.88 0.10 4.31
CA ILE A 225 -9.32 -1.25 4.16
C ILE A 225 -10.42 -2.14 3.58
N ARG A 226 -10.14 -2.77 2.44
CA ARG A 226 -11.05 -3.70 1.76
C ARG A 226 -10.24 -4.78 1.07
N LYS A 227 -10.84 -5.95 0.84
CA LYS A 227 -10.19 -7.07 0.17
C LYS A 227 -9.70 -6.70 -1.23
N GLU A 228 -10.45 -5.84 -1.94
CA GLU A 228 -10.10 -5.39 -3.28
C GLU A 228 -8.89 -4.45 -3.32
N ASN A 229 -8.47 -3.92 -2.17
CA ASN A 229 -7.35 -2.99 -2.05
C ASN A 229 -6.03 -3.67 -1.64
N PHE A 230 -6.00 -5.01 -1.59
CA PHE A 230 -4.75 -5.72 -1.33
C PHE A 230 -3.76 -5.49 -2.46
N ILE A 231 -2.50 -5.28 -2.08
CA ILE A 231 -1.39 -5.07 -3.00
C ILE A 231 -0.53 -6.32 -2.96
N ILE A 232 -0.64 -7.13 -4.01
CA ILE A 232 0.07 -8.40 -4.13
C ILE A 232 1.11 -8.21 -5.23
N ASN A 233 2.35 -7.93 -4.83
CA ASN A 233 3.53 -7.91 -5.70
C ASN A 233 4.79 -8.01 -4.85
N MET A 234 5.93 -8.26 -5.50
CA MET A 234 7.23 -8.44 -4.85
C MET A 234 7.65 -7.24 -3.98
N GLU A 235 7.53 -6.03 -4.52
CA GLU A 235 8.01 -4.80 -3.87
C GLU A 235 7.25 -4.54 -2.57
N PHE A 236 5.91 -4.60 -2.63
CA PHE A 236 5.06 -4.40 -1.48
C PHE A 236 5.25 -5.49 -0.42
N PHE A 237 5.26 -6.76 -0.86
CA PHE A 237 5.37 -7.89 0.04
C PHE A 237 6.68 -7.85 0.81
N THR A 238 7.81 -7.66 0.13
CA THR A 238 9.12 -7.55 0.78
C THR A 238 9.23 -6.29 1.65
N GLU A 239 8.72 -5.13 1.22
CA GLU A 239 8.69 -3.92 2.08
C GLU A 239 7.92 -4.19 3.38
N SER A 240 6.76 -4.84 3.29
CA SER A 240 5.88 -5.11 4.42
C SER A 240 6.46 -6.04 5.49
N GLN A 241 7.46 -6.86 5.13
CA GLN A 241 8.18 -7.71 6.07
C GLN A 241 9.18 -6.93 6.93
N HIS A 242 9.64 -5.77 6.47
CA HIS A 242 10.68 -4.99 7.17
C HIS A 242 10.15 -3.64 7.68
N HIS A 243 9.11 -3.11 7.06
CA HIS A 243 8.66 -1.73 7.27
C HIS A 243 7.14 -1.60 7.38
N ASN A 244 6.71 -0.45 7.91
CA ASN A 244 5.34 -0.01 7.79
C ASN A 244 5.10 0.58 6.38
N VAL A 245 4.55 -0.24 5.48
CA VAL A 245 4.27 0.16 4.07
C VAL A 245 3.42 1.41 3.92
N ALA A 246 2.63 1.82 4.92
CA ALA A 246 1.82 3.04 4.82
C ALA A 246 2.56 4.30 5.28
N LEU A 247 3.70 4.17 5.96
CA LEU A 247 4.44 5.29 6.56
C LEU A 247 5.87 5.43 6.02
N ASN A 248 6.52 4.30 5.71
CA ASN A 248 7.90 4.23 5.28
C ASN A 248 8.15 5.09 4.03
N MET A 249 9.13 5.99 4.13
CA MET A 249 9.50 6.97 3.09
C MET A 249 8.35 7.87 2.62
N LYS A 250 7.31 8.07 3.44
CA LYS A 250 6.15 8.91 3.12
C LYS A 250 6.06 10.12 4.02
N ILE A 251 5.66 11.24 3.43
CA ILE A 251 5.61 12.55 4.10
C ILE A 251 4.26 13.21 3.80
N CYS A 252 3.73 13.93 4.76
CA CYS A 252 2.60 14.82 4.55
C CYS A 252 2.96 16.21 5.07
N ILE A 253 2.67 17.25 4.28
CA ILE A 253 2.74 18.65 4.69
C ILE A 253 1.32 19.18 4.70
N ASP A 254 0.81 19.50 5.89
CA ASP A 254 -0.54 20.06 6.03
C ASP A 254 -0.60 21.54 5.59
N ASN A 255 -1.80 22.12 5.55
CA ASN A 255 -2.00 23.51 5.10
C ASN A 255 -1.24 24.55 5.95
N ASP A 256 -0.91 24.23 7.20
CA ASP A 256 -0.15 25.09 8.10
C ASP A 256 1.38 24.93 7.93
N GLY A 257 1.81 23.99 7.08
CA GLY A 257 3.20 23.65 6.84
C GLY A 257 3.76 22.60 7.81
N ASN A 258 2.92 21.98 8.64
CA ASN A 258 3.42 20.99 9.60
C ASN A 258 3.73 19.66 8.91
N PHE A 259 4.81 19.02 9.34
CA PHE A 259 5.17 17.69 8.88
C PHE A 259 4.41 16.60 9.64
N LYS A 260 3.84 15.66 8.89
CA LYS A 260 3.05 14.53 9.40
C LYS A 260 3.43 13.26 8.63
N ASN A 261 3.20 12.08 9.19
CA ASN A 261 3.39 10.83 8.44
C ASN A 261 2.24 10.60 7.44
N PHE A 262 1.04 11.06 7.76
CA PHE A 262 -0.12 11.02 6.89
C PHE A 262 -1.10 12.16 7.24
N SER A 263 -1.99 12.52 6.31
CA SER A 263 -2.86 13.70 6.45
C SER A 263 -3.79 13.64 7.67
N THR A 264 -4.27 12.44 8.03
CA THR A 264 -5.21 12.24 9.15
C THR A 264 -4.53 12.03 10.50
N HIS A 265 -3.19 11.92 10.55
CA HIS A 265 -2.47 11.72 11.80
C HIS A 265 -2.53 12.99 12.65
N LYS A 266 -2.44 12.89 13.98
CA LYS A 266 -2.54 14.07 14.84
C LYS A 266 -1.18 14.69 15.15
N ASN A 267 -0.15 13.85 15.29
CA ASN A 267 1.18 14.30 15.65
C ASN A 267 1.84 15.04 14.49
N THR A 268 2.59 16.08 14.83
CA THR A 268 3.42 16.84 13.91
C THR A 268 4.89 16.74 14.32
N PHE A 269 5.80 16.88 13.36
CA PHE A 269 7.24 16.63 13.53
C PHE A 269 8.09 17.84 13.13
N GLY A 270 7.54 19.04 13.37
CA GLY A 270 8.09 20.32 12.97
C GLY A 270 7.26 21.00 11.87
N ASN A 271 7.77 22.12 11.38
CA ASN A 271 7.12 22.93 10.34
C ASN A 271 8.11 23.25 9.21
N PHE A 272 7.63 23.24 7.97
CA PHE A 272 8.42 23.48 6.77
C PHE A 272 9.11 24.85 6.74
N LYS A 273 8.62 25.84 7.50
CA LYS A 273 9.28 27.14 7.65
C LYS A 273 10.62 27.07 8.35
N ASP A 274 10.73 26.17 9.33
CA ASP A 274 11.84 26.15 10.29
C ASP A 274 12.73 24.92 10.14
N LYS A 275 12.25 23.89 9.43
CA LYS A 275 12.91 22.60 9.28
C LYS A 275 12.75 22.11 7.84
N SER A 276 13.85 21.67 7.24
CA SER A 276 13.82 21.10 5.90
C SER A 276 13.32 19.65 5.90
N ILE A 277 12.81 19.16 4.77
CA ILE A 277 12.43 17.75 4.59
C ILE A 277 13.63 16.83 4.79
N THR A 278 14.83 17.25 4.38
CA THR A 278 16.07 16.48 4.60
C THR A 278 16.35 16.30 6.10
N GLN A 279 16.21 17.37 6.89
CA GLN A 279 16.35 17.31 8.35
C GLN A 279 15.24 16.48 9.00
N LEU A 280 14.02 16.52 8.46
CA LEU A 280 12.89 15.73 8.93
C LEU A 280 13.13 14.23 8.83
N ILE A 281 13.64 13.74 7.68
CA ILE A 281 13.85 12.30 7.49
C ILE A 281 15.08 11.76 8.23
N GLU A 282 15.93 12.63 8.77
CA GLU A 282 17.02 12.28 9.68
C GLU A 282 16.56 12.25 11.14
N ASP A 283 15.36 12.76 11.42
CA ASP A 283 14.76 12.75 12.74
C ASP A 283 14.21 11.35 13.07
N SER A 284 14.77 10.74 14.11
CA SER A 284 14.33 9.44 14.59
C SER A 284 12.89 9.45 15.11
N ASP A 285 12.38 10.57 15.64
CA ASP A 285 11.00 10.63 16.12
C ASP A 285 9.99 10.56 14.96
N PHE A 286 10.34 11.17 13.82
CA PHE A 286 9.53 11.09 12.60
C PHE A 286 9.61 9.71 11.95
N THR A 287 10.81 9.14 11.85
CA THR A 287 11.07 7.89 11.12
C THR A 287 10.87 6.63 11.94
N ARG A 288 10.76 6.71 13.27
CA ARG A 288 10.58 5.53 14.15
C ARG A 288 9.45 4.60 13.68
N LYS A 289 8.32 5.17 13.27
CA LYS A 289 7.15 4.39 12.82
C LYS A 289 7.36 3.67 11.48
N TRP A 290 8.37 4.06 10.69
CA TRP A 290 8.70 3.40 9.42
C TRP A 290 9.16 1.96 9.62
N PHE A 291 9.76 1.65 10.77
CA PHE A 291 10.32 0.33 11.09
C PHE A 291 9.35 -0.56 11.89
N ILE A 292 8.10 -0.12 12.09
CA ILE A 292 7.09 -0.91 12.81
C ILE A 292 6.16 -1.60 11.80
N ASN A 293 6.60 -2.74 11.31
CA ASN A 293 5.85 -3.58 10.38
C ASN A 293 4.63 -4.26 11.05
N ASN A 294 3.80 -4.91 10.23
CA ASN A 294 2.58 -5.55 10.74
C ASN A 294 2.84 -6.76 11.66
N ASP A 295 4.04 -7.35 11.66
CA ASP A 295 4.43 -8.41 12.61
C ASP A 295 4.57 -7.90 14.06
N SER A 296 4.76 -6.58 14.22
CA SER A 296 4.95 -5.94 15.53
C SER A 296 3.67 -5.29 16.08
N ILE A 297 2.59 -5.27 15.30
CA ILE A 297 1.34 -4.57 15.61
C ILE A 297 0.30 -5.59 16.08
N ASP A 298 -0.34 -5.33 17.22
CA ASP A 298 -1.41 -6.17 17.75
C ASP A 298 -2.52 -6.37 16.71
N ILE A 299 -3.11 -7.56 16.70
CA ILE A 299 -4.10 -8.04 15.71
C ILE A 299 -3.49 -8.25 14.33
N CYS A 300 -2.71 -7.30 13.79
CA CYS A 300 -2.10 -7.41 12.47
C CYS A 300 -1.07 -8.55 12.39
N LYS A 301 -0.30 -8.79 13.46
CA LYS A 301 0.68 -9.90 13.53
C LYS A 301 0.05 -11.29 13.40
N ASP A 302 -1.24 -11.39 13.76
CA ASP A 302 -2.02 -12.63 13.72
C ASP A 302 -2.82 -12.77 12.41
N CYS A 303 -2.80 -11.74 11.55
CA CYS A 303 -3.55 -11.70 10.30
C CYS A 303 -2.79 -12.38 9.16
N GLN A 304 -3.50 -13.21 8.39
CA GLN A 304 -3.00 -13.87 7.18
C GLN A 304 -2.70 -12.88 6.05
N PHE A 305 -3.36 -11.71 6.02
CA PHE A 305 -3.18 -10.71 4.97
C PHE A 305 -2.09 -9.68 5.26
N ARG A 306 -1.34 -9.82 6.36
CA ARG A 306 -0.46 -8.76 6.88
C ARG A 306 0.64 -8.27 5.93
N TYR A 307 1.04 -9.08 4.95
CA TYR A 307 2.06 -8.71 3.96
C TYR A 307 1.49 -8.22 2.61
N ILE A 308 0.16 -8.15 2.50
CA ILE A 308 -0.53 -7.64 1.30
C ILE A 308 -1.57 -6.55 1.64
N CYS A 309 -1.69 -6.22 2.94
CA CYS A 309 -2.64 -5.25 3.47
C CYS A 309 -2.01 -3.86 3.55
N PHE A 310 -2.63 -2.89 2.87
CA PHE A 310 -2.29 -1.47 3.01
C PHE A 310 -3.28 -0.78 3.94
N ASP A 311 -2.77 -0.13 4.98
CA ASP A 311 -3.59 0.56 5.98
C ASP A 311 -2.79 1.72 6.60
N ASN A 312 -3.30 2.92 6.38
CA ASN A 312 -2.70 4.20 6.77
C ASN A 312 -3.03 4.65 8.20
N SER A 313 -3.73 3.81 8.99
CA SER A 313 -4.01 4.12 10.38
C SER A 313 -2.72 4.49 11.10
N ASP A 314 -2.81 5.55 11.91
CA ASP A 314 -1.72 5.85 12.82
C ASP A 314 -1.54 4.72 13.84
N ILE A 315 -0.32 4.60 14.35
CA ILE A 315 0.09 3.62 15.34
C ILE A 315 0.61 4.28 16.61
N GLU A 316 0.28 3.69 17.75
CA GLU A 316 0.77 4.10 19.06
C GLU A 316 1.31 2.93 19.86
N PHE A 317 2.25 3.21 20.76
CA PHE A 317 2.75 2.25 21.73
C PHE A 317 2.05 2.51 23.07
N ASN A 318 1.35 1.51 23.59
CA ASN A 318 0.55 1.64 24.82
C ASN A 318 1.31 1.21 26.09
N GLY A 319 2.62 0.98 26.01
CA GLY A 319 3.45 0.45 27.10
C GLY A 319 3.80 -1.03 26.96
N SER A 320 3.00 -1.82 26.24
CA SER A 320 3.26 -3.25 26.00
C SER A 320 3.45 -3.60 24.53
N SER A 321 2.70 -2.95 23.64
CA SER A 321 2.61 -3.33 22.23
C SER A 321 2.22 -2.14 21.35
N TRP A 322 2.50 -2.26 20.06
CA TRP A 322 2.03 -1.32 19.05
C TRP A 322 0.60 -1.65 18.63
N ARG A 323 -0.24 -0.62 18.48
CA ARG A 323 -1.63 -0.76 18.08
C ARG A 323 -2.00 0.28 17.03
N LYS A 324 -2.92 -0.08 16.14
CA LYS A 324 -3.55 0.87 15.22
C LYS A 324 -4.64 1.65 15.94
N LEU A 325 -4.70 2.95 15.71
CA LEU A 325 -5.74 3.82 16.28
C LEU A 325 -7.12 3.58 15.66
N ASN A 326 -7.15 3.26 14.37
CA ASN A 326 -8.38 2.92 13.67
C ASN A 326 -8.58 1.40 13.67
N GLN A 327 -9.82 0.97 13.87
CA GLN A 327 -10.14 -0.45 13.86
C GLN A 327 -10.25 -0.97 12.42
N CYS A 328 -9.51 -2.03 12.11
CA CYS A 328 -9.66 -2.76 10.87
C CYS A 328 -11.08 -3.38 10.79
N PRO A 329 -11.77 -3.28 9.63
CA PRO A 329 -13.05 -3.94 9.45
C PRO A 329 -12.93 -5.47 9.34
N PHE A 330 -11.75 -6.02 9.13
CA PHE A 330 -11.50 -7.47 9.14
C PHE A 330 -11.02 -7.94 10.51
N ASP A 331 -11.60 -9.03 11.01
CA ASP A 331 -11.21 -9.71 12.24
C ASP A 331 -10.50 -11.04 11.94
N PRO A 332 -9.18 -11.15 12.17
CA PRO A 332 -8.42 -12.37 11.88
C PRO A 332 -8.73 -13.54 12.82
N TYR A 333 -9.37 -13.30 13.96
CA TYR A 333 -9.74 -14.37 14.91
C TYR A 333 -11.09 -15.03 14.55
N THR A 334 -11.86 -14.41 13.66
CA THR A 334 -13.13 -14.95 13.17
C THR A 334 -13.19 -15.09 11.65
N ASN A 335 -12.17 -14.60 10.94
CA ASN A 335 -12.11 -14.48 9.48
C ASN A 335 -13.33 -13.79 8.86
N LYS A 336 -13.86 -12.76 9.52
CA LYS A 336 -15.04 -12.03 9.08
C LYS A 336 -14.75 -10.55 8.89
N TRP A 337 -15.34 -10.00 7.84
CA TRP A 337 -15.46 -8.56 7.66
C TRP A 337 -16.69 -8.07 8.42
N LYS A 338 -16.57 -6.96 9.14
CA LYS A 338 -17.68 -6.33 9.88
C LYS A 338 -18.76 -5.76 8.97
N THR A 339 -18.46 -5.60 7.68
CA THR A 339 -19.38 -5.09 6.67
C THR A 339 -19.25 -5.96 5.41
N GLU A 340 -19.96 -7.07 5.41
CA GLU A 340 -20.56 -7.64 4.19
C GLU A 340 -22.06 -7.36 4.22
#